data_AF-A0A829G896-F1
#
_entry.id   AF-A0A829G896-F1
#
_cell.length_a   1.000
_cell.length_b   1.000
_cell.length_c   1.000
_cell.angle_alpha   90.00
_cell.angle_beta   90.00
_cell.angle_gamma   90.00
#
_symmetry.space_group_name_H-M   'P 1'
#
loop_
_entity.id
_entity.type
_entity.pdbx_description
1 polymer ?
#
loop_
_entity_poly.entity_id
_entity_poly.type
_entity_poly.pdbx_seq_one_letter_code
_entity_poly.pdbx_strand_id
1 'polypeptide(L)'
;LSGKATITFDAGLEGRVANEDSNYDERFWEPQAEDPTQKTIQLQTKPNPYDVPQFTVLLKQQLRVNRQPVTGVVTTGNGWLNEQIVVDVAAGETYQLEKDVIVVTSRDVAPSDQQQTAAALMTTLQTHSFYEQLAAHTQLWAQRWEQSDVVIEGDPAAQQGIRFNIAQLFMTYYGEDKRLNIGPKGFTGEKYGGATYWDTEAYIVPMYLAVTPPDVTRALLQYRHDQLPGAYHNAQQQGLAGALFPMVTFNGIECHNEWEITFEEIHRNGAVAFAIYQYTAYTGDESYVNRDGIEVLVGIARFWADRVHFSKRTNQYMIHGVTGPNEYENNVNNNWYTNTMASWTLSYTLARLPKANADVVAKLAVTAEEKAKWQDIIDRMYYPVDDELGIFVQHDTFLDKDLRPASSIPADQRPINQHWSWDRILRSPFIKQADVLQGIYFLNDRFTQAQKERNFDFYEPMTVHESSLSASIHAILAAELGKTEKAVALYARTARLDLDNYNNDTDDGLHITSMSGSWLSIVQGFAGMRYDHDRLRFKPFLPKEWHRFSFKINYRGRLLAVDVSEEVNVILLAGPSIDIEVNGELQHLEKGDDHA
;
A
#
# COMPACT_ATOMS: atom_id res chain seq x y z
N LEU A 1 16.60 -11.52 -42.32
CA LEU A 1 17.36 -12.79 -42.48
C LEU A 1 18.46 -12.62 -43.54
N SER A 2 19.56 -13.39 -43.49
CA SER A 2 20.58 -13.43 -44.55
C SER A 2 20.24 -14.40 -45.70
N GLY A 3 19.19 -15.20 -45.56
CA GLY A 3 18.66 -16.14 -46.55
C GLY A 3 17.12 -16.19 -46.52
N LYS A 4 16.51 -17.20 -47.16
CA LYS A 4 15.07 -17.44 -47.10
C LYS A 4 14.73 -18.34 -45.92
N ALA A 5 13.68 -18.03 -45.16
CA ALA A 5 13.13 -18.93 -44.15
C ALA A 5 11.61 -18.90 -44.14
N THR A 6 11.01 -20.02 -43.78
CA THR A 6 9.59 -20.12 -43.45
C THR A 6 9.45 -19.94 -41.94
N ILE A 7 8.70 -18.93 -41.52
CA ILE A 7 8.41 -18.62 -40.12
C ILE A 7 6.99 -19.03 -39.81
N THR A 8 6.81 -19.76 -38.71
CA THR A 8 5.49 -20.11 -38.17
C THR A 8 5.25 -19.32 -36.89
N PHE A 9 4.20 -18.51 -36.87
CA PHE A 9 3.73 -17.82 -35.68
C PHE A 9 2.60 -18.63 -35.05
N ASP A 10 2.68 -18.82 -33.73
CA ASP A 10 1.70 -19.56 -32.95
C ASP A 10 1.12 -18.65 -31.86
N ALA A 11 -0.08 -18.12 -32.10
CA ALA A 11 -0.69 -17.13 -31.23
C ALA A 11 -1.90 -17.71 -30.50
N GLY A 12 -1.74 -17.96 -29.20
CA GLY A 12 -2.78 -18.58 -28.38
C GLY A 12 -3.42 -17.69 -27.31
N LEU A 13 -4.63 -18.08 -26.91
CA LEU A 13 -5.28 -17.72 -25.66
C LEU A 13 -5.29 -18.98 -24.79
N GLU A 14 -4.78 -18.87 -23.56
CA GLU A 14 -4.64 -20.01 -22.64
C GLU A 14 -5.39 -19.73 -21.35
N GLY A 15 -6.47 -20.48 -21.12
CA GLY A 15 -7.28 -20.42 -19.90
C GLY A 15 -7.01 -21.53 -18.91
N ARG A 16 -6.19 -22.53 -19.27
CA ARG A 16 -5.84 -23.68 -18.41
C ARG A 16 -4.69 -23.36 -17.44
N VAL A 17 -4.62 -22.11 -17.01
CA VAL A 17 -3.67 -21.65 -16.00
C VAL A 17 -4.08 -22.19 -14.63
N ALA A 18 -3.09 -22.27 -13.73
CA ALA A 18 -3.28 -22.67 -12.34
C ALA A 18 -2.60 -21.65 -11.45
N ASN A 19 -3.03 -21.61 -10.20
CA ASN A 19 -2.36 -20.87 -9.14
C ASN A 19 -1.35 -21.80 -8.47
N GLU A 20 -0.10 -21.36 -8.38
CA GLU A 20 0.96 -22.10 -7.67
C GLU A 20 0.63 -22.21 -6.18
N ASP A 21 0.06 -21.15 -5.57
CA ASP A 21 -0.30 -21.11 -4.15
C ASP A 21 -1.70 -21.70 -3.85
N SER A 22 -2.21 -22.60 -4.70
CA SER A 22 -3.54 -23.18 -4.48
C SER A 22 -3.53 -24.21 -3.34
N ASN A 23 -4.49 -24.11 -2.41
CA ASN A 23 -4.56 -24.99 -1.23
C ASN A 23 -4.73 -26.50 -1.54
N TYR A 24 -5.22 -26.84 -2.74
CA TYR A 24 -5.60 -28.21 -3.11
C TYR A 24 -5.06 -28.63 -4.48
N ASP A 25 -4.06 -27.94 -5.02
CA ASP A 25 -3.51 -28.18 -6.37
C ASP A 25 -4.58 -28.16 -7.48
N GLU A 26 -5.62 -27.34 -7.29
CA GLU A 26 -6.77 -27.25 -8.17
C GLU A 26 -6.71 -26.00 -9.05
N ARG A 27 -7.07 -26.15 -10.33
CA ARG A 27 -7.36 -24.99 -11.18
C ARG A 27 -8.64 -24.30 -10.76
N PHE A 28 -8.68 -22.98 -10.83
CA PHE A 28 -9.87 -22.20 -10.52
C PHE A 28 -10.77 -21.90 -11.72
N TRP A 29 -10.28 -22.03 -12.96
CA TRP A 29 -11.03 -21.68 -14.16
C TRP A 29 -11.67 -22.89 -14.84
N GLU A 30 -12.96 -22.79 -15.11
CA GLU A 30 -13.75 -23.72 -15.90
C GLU A 30 -14.11 -23.09 -17.25
N PRO A 31 -13.75 -23.73 -18.38
CA PRO A 31 -14.13 -23.24 -19.70
C PRO A 31 -15.64 -23.26 -19.89
N GLN A 32 -16.18 -22.16 -20.40
CA GLN A 32 -17.61 -22.00 -20.67
C GLN A 32 -17.92 -22.05 -22.17
N ALA A 33 -17.11 -21.37 -22.97
CA ALA A 33 -17.31 -21.29 -24.41
C ALA A 33 -16.00 -21.03 -25.16
N GLU A 34 -15.94 -21.53 -26.38
CA GLU A 34 -14.90 -21.28 -27.37
C GLU A 34 -15.57 -20.94 -28.70
N ASP A 35 -15.09 -19.91 -29.37
CA ASP A 35 -15.57 -19.56 -30.72
C ASP A 35 -14.36 -19.37 -31.64
N PRO A 36 -14.04 -20.36 -32.50
CA PRO A 36 -12.90 -20.26 -33.42
C PRO A 36 -13.14 -19.23 -34.53
N THR A 37 -14.39 -18.88 -34.83
CA THR A 37 -14.73 -17.87 -35.84
C THR A 37 -14.51 -16.46 -35.28
N GLN A 38 -14.94 -16.24 -34.04
CA GLN A 38 -14.75 -14.96 -33.34
C GLN A 38 -13.39 -14.85 -32.63
N LYS A 39 -12.63 -15.95 -32.58
CA LYS A 39 -11.33 -16.07 -31.91
C LYS A 39 -11.40 -15.71 -30.43
N THR A 40 -12.38 -16.28 -29.74
CA THR A 40 -12.64 -16.03 -28.32
C THR A 40 -12.63 -17.28 -27.48
N ILE A 41 -12.21 -17.15 -26.22
CA ILE A 41 -12.49 -18.12 -25.15
C ILE A 41 -13.17 -17.40 -23.98
N GLN A 42 -14.11 -18.08 -23.32
CA GLN A 42 -14.75 -17.62 -22.09
C GLN A 42 -14.54 -18.65 -20.99
N LEU A 43 -14.14 -18.17 -19.82
CA LEU A 43 -13.86 -18.97 -18.63
C LEU A 43 -14.71 -18.44 -17.47
N GLN A 44 -14.99 -19.30 -16.50
CA GLN A 44 -15.66 -18.93 -15.25
C GLN A 44 -14.92 -19.53 -14.07
N THR A 45 -14.82 -18.80 -12.95
CA THR A 45 -14.26 -19.36 -11.73
C THR A 45 -15.16 -20.48 -11.20
N LYS A 46 -14.58 -21.56 -10.66
CA LYS A 46 -15.33 -22.67 -10.07
C LYS A 46 -16.38 -22.21 -9.04
N PRO A 47 -17.50 -22.94 -8.90
CA PRO A 47 -18.47 -22.68 -7.85
C PRO A 47 -17.84 -22.94 -6.48
N ASN A 48 -18.25 -22.15 -5.48
CA ASN A 48 -17.79 -22.28 -4.11
C ASN A 48 -18.99 -22.30 -3.14
N PRO A 49 -18.87 -22.95 -1.97
CA PRO A 49 -19.96 -23.03 -0.99
C PRO A 49 -20.02 -21.83 -0.04
N TYR A 50 -19.28 -20.75 -0.30
CA TYR A 50 -19.05 -19.65 0.63
C TYR A 50 -19.80 -18.36 0.23
N ASP A 51 -20.76 -18.46 -0.68
CA ASP A 51 -21.50 -17.31 -1.25
C ASP A 51 -20.58 -16.21 -1.81
N VAL A 52 -19.35 -16.56 -2.20
CA VAL A 52 -18.42 -15.64 -2.88
C VAL A 52 -18.77 -15.58 -4.36
N PRO A 53 -18.83 -14.38 -4.98
CA PRO A 53 -19.16 -14.23 -6.39
C PRO A 53 -18.24 -15.06 -7.30
N GLN A 54 -18.82 -15.72 -8.30
CA GLN A 54 -18.06 -16.26 -9.41
C GLN A 54 -17.79 -15.18 -10.45
N PHE A 55 -16.63 -15.25 -11.07
CA PHE A 55 -16.23 -14.32 -12.13
C PHE A 55 -16.19 -15.03 -13.47
N THR A 56 -16.67 -14.38 -14.52
CA THR A 56 -16.40 -14.81 -15.90
C THR A 56 -15.38 -13.87 -16.53
N VAL A 57 -14.50 -14.43 -17.36
CA VAL A 57 -13.56 -13.68 -18.19
C VAL A 57 -13.69 -14.15 -19.62
N LEU A 58 -13.84 -13.20 -20.55
CA LEU A 58 -13.80 -13.45 -21.98
C LEU A 58 -12.53 -12.81 -22.56
N LEU A 59 -11.75 -13.62 -23.28
CA LEU A 59 -10.58 -13.20 -24.03
C LEU A 59 -10.92 -13.24 -25.52
N LYS A 60 -10.60 -12.17 -26.24
CA LYS A 60 -10.70 -12.10 -27.70
C LYS A 60 -9.35 -11.73 -28.29
N GLN A 61 -8.87 -12.49 -29.28
CA GLN A 61 -7.67 -12.10 -30.04
C GLN A 61 -7.97 -11.76 -31.51
N GLN A 62 -7.13 -10.94 -32.10
CA GLN A 62 -7.07 -10.76 -33.55
C GLN A 62 -5.63 -10.45 -33.98
N LEU A 63 -5.17 -11.17 -35.00
CA LEU A 63 -3.85 -10.94 -35.60
C LEU A 63 -3.95 -9.93 -36.74
N ARG A 64 -2.96 -9.05 -36.88
CA ARG A 64 -2.88 -8.05 -37.95
C ARG A 64 -1.50 -7.99 -38.59
N VAL A 65 -1.50 -7.68 -39.89
CA VAL A 65 -0.31 -7.36 -40.68
C VAL A 65 -0.62 -6.09 -41.47
N ASN A 66 0.27 -5.09 -41.41
CA ASN A 66 0.04 -3.79 -42.07
C ASN A 66 -1.34 -3.18 -41.72
N ARG A 67 -1.73 -3.26 -40.43
CA ARG A 67 -3.03 -2.83 -39.89
C ARG A 67 -4.26 -3.59 -40.39
N GLN A 68 -4.09 -4.60 -41.24
CA GLN A 68 -5.19 -5.40 -41.75
C GLN A 68 -5.31 -6.71 -40.96
N PRO A 69 -6.53 -7.10 -40.53
CA PRO A 69 -6.77 -8.41 -39.96
C PRO A 69 -6.29 -9.52 -40.90
N VAL A 70 -5.58 -10.48 -40.33
CA VAL A 70 -5.19 -11.71 -41.02
C VAL A 70 -5.88 -12.91 -40.38
N THR A 71 -5.99 -13.98 -41.16
CA THR A 71 -6.62 -15.23 -40.73
C THR A 71 -5.64 -16.37 -40.95
N GLY A 72 -5.22 -16.98 -39.85
CA GLY A 72 -4.46 -18.21 -39.82
C GLY A 72 -5.35 -19.44 -39.72
N VAL A 73 -4.72 -20.59 -39.50
CA VAL A 73 -5.42 -21.82 -39.12
C VAL A 73 -5.74 -21.74 -37.63
N VAL A 74 -7.03 -21.70 -37.29
CA VAL A 74 -7.49 -21.64 -35.90
C VAL A 74 -7.82 -23.05 -35.39
N THR A 75 -7.27 -23.38 -34.24
CA THR A 75 -7.56 -24.60 -33.47
C THR A 75 -7.99 -24.21 -32.07
N THR A 76 -8.90 -24.96 -31.47
CA THR A 76 -9.41 -24.69 -30.13
C THR A 76 -9.75 -25.99 -29.42
N GLY A 77 -9.82 -25.93 -28.10
CA GLY A 77 -10.32 -26.99 -27.25
C GLY A 77 -10.46 -26.47 -25.83
N ASN A 78 -10.96 -27.32 -24.92
CA ASN A 78 -11.40 -26.95 -23.58
C ASN A 78 -10.53 -25.89 -22.85
N GLY A 79 -10.91 -24.62 -22.96
CA GLY A 79 -10.28 -23.47 -22.32
C GLY A 79 -9.08 -22.85 -23.05
N TRP A 80 -8.82 -23.19 -24.31
CA TRP A 80 -7.71 -22.62 -25.08
C TRP A 80 -8.06 -22.45 -26.56
N LEU A 81 -7.40 -21.50 -27.20
CA LEU A 81 -7.49 -21.24 -28.63
C LEU A 81 -6.10 -20.92 -29.16
N ASN A 82 -5.79 -21.36 -30.37
CA ASN A 82 -4.52 -21.09 -31.03
C ASN A 82 -4.74 -20.77 -32.51
N GLU A 83 -4.07 -19.73 -33.01
CA GLU A 83 -4.09 -19.32 -34.41
C GLU A 83 -2.68 -19.36 -34.99
N GLN A 84 -2.50 -20.21 -36.01
CA GLN A 84 -1.22 -20.41 -36.67
C GLN A 84 -1.14 -19.66 -38.00
N ILE A 85 -0.08 -18.87 -38.19
CA ILE A 85 0.23 -18.19 -39.45
C ILE A 85 1.61 -18.64 -39.94
N VAL A 86 1.69 -19.06 -41.20
CA VAL A 86 2.94 -19.45 -41.85
C VAL A 86 3.30 -18.40 -42.90
N VAL A 87 4.52 -17.87 -42.85
CA VAL A 87 5.02 -16.89 -43.82
C VAL A 87 6.41 -17.24 -44.30
N ASP A 88 6.64 -17.06 -45.59
CA ASP A 88 7.98 -17.11 -46.17
C ASP A 88 8.59 -15.71 -46.15
N VAL A 89 9.79 -15.58 -45.58
CA VAL A 89 10.52 -14.30 -45.48
C VAL A 89 11.84 -14.45 -46.22
N ALA A 90 12.08 -13.58 -47.20
CA ALA A 90 13.31 -13.60 -48.00
C ALA A 90 14.47 -12.86 -47.31
N ALA A 91 15.67 -12.98 -47.91
CA ALA A 91 16.83 -12.26 -47.46
C ALA A 91 16.59 -10.74 -47.57
N GLY A 92 16.83 -10.01 -46.47
CA GLY A 92 16.58 -8.56 -46.40
C GLY A 92 15.12 -8.14 -46.18
N GLU A 93 14.15 -9.07 -46.16
CA GLU A 93 12.75 -8.75 -45.84
C GLU A 93 12.51 -8.75 -44.33
N THR A 94 11.55 -7.93 -43.90
CA THR A 94 11.05 -7.84 -42.52
C THR A 94 9.56 -8.15 -42.51
N TYR A 95 9.13 -8.93 -41.54
CA TYR A 95 7.72 -9.23 -41.30
C TYR A 95 7.35 -8.85 -39.86
N GLN A 96 6.27 -8.10 -39.70
CA GLN A 96 5.76 -7.67 -38.40
C GLN A 96 4.32 -8.16 -38.25
N LEU A 97 4.08 -8.93 -37.19
CA LEU A 97 2.78 -9.42 -36.80
C LEU A 97 2.35 -8.70 -35.51
N GLU A 98 1.16 -8.09 -35.54
CA GLU A 98 0.53 -7.48 -34.36
C GLU A 98 -0.51 -8.46 -33.81
N LYS A 99 -0.56 -8.62 -32.48
CA LYS A 99 -1.58 -9.38 -31.77
C LYS A 99 -2.36 -8.43 -30.86
N ASP A 100 -3.61 -8.19 -31.23
CA ASP A 100 -4.54 -7.45 -30.39
C ASP A 100 -5.26 -8.42 -29.45
N VAL A 101 -5.40 -8.05 -28.17
CA VAL A 101 -6.14 -8.82 -27.17
C VAL A 101 -7.10 -7.91 -26.42
N ILE A 102 -8.36 -8.34 -26.30
CA ILE A 102 -9.36 -7.71 -25.44
C ILE A 102 -9.71 -8.68 -24.32
N VAL A 103 -9.76 -8.16 -23.09
CA VAL A 103 -10.17 -8.87 -21.88
C VAL A 103 -11.41 -8.20 -21.33
N VAL A 104 -12.49 -8.96 -21.12
CA VAL A 104 -13.75 -8.47 -20.53
C VAL A 104 -14.12 -9.37 -19.36
N THR A 105 -14.58 -8.80 -18.24
CA THR A 105 -14.93 -9.57 -17.04
C THR A 105 -16.38 -9.33 -16.60
N SER A 106 -16.93 -10.27 -15.82
CA SER A 106 -18.29 -10.16 -15.25
C SER A 106 -18.44 -9.03 -14.24
N ARG A 107 -17.34 -8.41 -13.80
CA ARG A 107 -17.37 -7.21 -12.96
C ARG A 107 -17.96 -6.01 -13.69
N ASP A 108 -17.78 -5.94 -15.01
CA ASP A 108 -18.14 -4.77 -15.81
C ASP A 108 -19.22 -5.08 -16.84
N VAL A 109 -19.26 -6.32 -17.33
CA VAL A 109 -20.15 -6.73 -18.42
C VAL A 109 -20.76 -8.09 -18.08
N ALA A 110 -22.09 -8.16 -18.10
CA ALA A 110 -22.82 -9.39 -17.84
C ALA A 110 -22.34 -10.52 -18.78
N PRO A 111 -22.22 -11.79 -18.32
CA PRO A 111 -21.64 -12.88 -19.11
C PRO A 111 -22.24 -13.05 -20.51
N SER A 112 -23.56 -12.83 -20.66
CA SER A 112 -24.28 -12.91 -21.95
C SER A 112 -23.83 -11.85 -22.98
N ASP A 113 -23.32 -10.72 -22.51
CA ASP A 113 -23.04 -9.54 -23.34
C ASP A 113 -21.53 -9.38 -23.63
N GLN A 114 -20.70 -10.24 -23.02
CA GLN A 114 -19.23 -10.14 -23.12
C GLN A 114 -18.72 -10.32 -24.55
N GLN A 115 -19.31 -11.24 -25.32
CA GLN A 115 -18.87 -11.51 -26.69
C GLN A 115 -19.13 -10.32 -27.61
N GLN A 116 -20.33 -9.73 -27.53
CA GLN A 116 -20.68 -8.53 -28.28
C GLN A 116 -19.81 -7.34 -27.88
N THR A 117 -19.62 -7.14 -26.57
CA THR A 117 -18.77 -6.05 -26.05
C THR A 117 -17.32 -6.19 -26.51
N ALA A 118 -16.74 -7.39 -26.40
CA ALA A 118 -15.37 -7.63 -26.86
C ALA A 118 -15.20 -7.43 -28.37
N ALA A 119 -16.20 -7.80 -29.18
CA ALA A 119 -16.19 -7.53 -30.62
C ALA A 119 -16.23 -6.03 -30.94
N ALA A 120 -17.05 -5.27 -30.22
CA ALA A 120 -17.12 -3.81 -30.37
C ALA A 120 -15.81 -3.13 -29.94
N LEU A 121 -15.23 -3.53 -28.81
CA LEU A 121 -13.94 -3.02 -28.33
C LEU A 121 -12.80 -3.36 -29.31
N MET A 122 -12.77 -4.58 -29.85
CA MET A 122 -11.77 -4.96 -30.86
C MET A 122 -11.90 -4.11 -32.13
N THR A 123 -13.13 -3.85 -32.59
CA THR A 123 -13.38 -2.98 -33.74
C THR A 123 -12.84 -1.57 -33.49
N THR A 124 -13.10 -1.01 -32.31
CA THR A 124 -12.57 0.30 -31.90
C THR A 124 -11.05 0.29 -31.83
N LEU A 125 -10.45 -0.72 -31.20
CA LEU A 125 -8.99 -0.87 -31.07
C LEU A 125 -8.30 -0.85 -32.44
N GLN A 126 -8.89 -1.53 -33.43
CA GLN A 126 -8.33 -1.70 -34.76
C GLN A 126 -8.47 -0.49 -35.68
N THR A 127 -9.24 0.53 -35.27
CA THR A 127 -9.21 1.84 -35.94
C THR A 127 -7.86 2.54 -35.80
N HIS A 128 -7.06 2.15 -34.80
CA HIS A 128 -5.73 2.70 -34.53
C HIS A 128 -4.62 1.68 -34.84
N SER A 129 -3.45 2.19 -35.22
CA SER A 129 -2.20 1.44 -35.31
C SER A 129 -1.58 1.23 -33.93
N PHE A 130 -0.67 0.25 -33.81
CA PHE A 130 0.11 0.06 -32.58
C PHE A 130 0.81 1.35 -32.12
N TYR A 131 1.41 2.11 -33.05
CA TYR A 131 2.12 3.34 -32.72
C TYR A 131 1.20 4.46 -32.21
N GLU A 132 -0.01 4.59 -32.74
CA GLU A 132 -1.01 5.55 -32.23
C GLU A 132 -1.44 5.17 -30.80
N GLN A 133 -1.65 3.88 -30.52
CA GLN A 133 -1.98 3.40 -29.18
C GLN A 133 -0.82 3.58 -28.20
N LEU A 134 0.41 3.26 -28.63
CA LEU A 134 1.61 3.48 -27.83
C LEU A 134 1.83 4.97 -27.53
N ALA A 135 1.57 5.85 -28.49
CA ALA A 135 1.65 7.30 -28.29
C ALA A 135 0.62 7.78 -27.25
N ALA A 136 -0.63 7.31 -27.37
CA ALA A 136 -1.68 7.63 -26.39
C ALA A 136 -1.32 7.10 -24.98
N HIS A 137 -0.84 5.87 -24.87
CA HIS A 137 -0.36 5.28 -23.63
C HIS A 137 0.80 6.08 -23.02
N THR A 138 1.79 6.42 -23.83
CA THR A 138 2.98 7.18 -23.40
C THR A 138 2.60 8.59 -22.95
N GLN A 139 1.62 9.23 -23.61
CA GLN A 139 1.13 10.55 -23.22
C GLN A 139 0.45 10.52 -21.84
N LEU A 140 -0.32 9.47 -21.54
CA LEU A 140 -0.91 9.29 -20.21
C LEU A 140 0.17 9.11 -19.14
N TRP A 141 1.21 8.31 -19.41
CA TRP A 141 2.34 8.17 -18.50
C TRP A 141 3.13 9.47 -18.33
N ALA A 142 3.30 10.26 -19.39
CA ALA A 142 3.95 11.56 -19.29
C ALA A 142 3.20 12.49 -18.32
N GLN A 143 1.86 12.47 -18.33
CA GLN A 143 1.04 13.24 -17.37
C GLN A 143 1.22 12.74 -15.93
N ARG A 144 1.29 11.42 -15.72
CA ARG A 144 1.58 10.85 -14.40
C ARG A 144 2.96 11.27 -13.90
N TRP A 145 3.99 11.20 -14.76
CA TRP A 145 5.34 11.62 -14.43
C TRP A 145 5.45 13.11 -14.15
N GLU A 146 4.72 13.95 -14.88
CA GLU A 146 4.74 15.40 -14.67
C GLU A 146 4.35 15.79 -13.24
N GLN A 147 3.50 14.99 -12.57
CA GLN A 147 3.02 15.25 -11.21
C GLN A 147 3.82 14.53 -10.12
N SER A 148 4.45 13.39 -10.44
CA SER A 148 4.95 12.44 -9.44
C SER A 148 6.44 12.13 -9.53
N ASP A 149 7.13 12.55 -10.60
CA ASP A 149 8.55 12.23 -10.77
C ASP A 149 9.40 12.77 -9.62
N VAL A 150 10.41 11.99 -9.27
CA VAL A 150 11.45 12.37 -8.33
C VAL A 150 12.77 12.31 -9.10
N VAL A 151 13.37 13.47 -9.29
CA VAL A 151 14.67 13.61 -9.96
C VAL A 151 15.76 13.56 -8.91
N ILE A 152 16.77 12.73 -9.13
CA ILE A 152 17.97 12.60 -8.28
C ILE A 152 19.19 12.75 -9.20
N GLU A 153 20.08 13.67 -8.86
CA GLU A 153 21.35 13.89 -9.54
C GLU A 153 22.51 13.46 -8.63
N GLY A 154 23.55 12.84 -9.21
CA GLY A 154 24.70 12.29 -8.49
C GLY A 154 24.62 10.77 -8.29
N ASP A 155 23.42 10.19 -8.22
CA ASP A 155 23.22 8.75 -7.99
C ASP A 155 22.21 8.12 -8.97
N PRO A 156 22.69 7.57 -10.11
CA PRO A 156 21.84 6.89 -11.09
C PRO A 156 21.11 5.66 -10.54
N ALA A 157 21.67 4.97 -9.54
CA ALA A 157 21.07 3.78 -8.96
C ALA A 157 19.87 4.14 -8.08
N ALA A 158 19.98 5.21 -7.30
CA ALA A 158 18.85 5.80 -6.57
C ALA A 158 17.78 6.34 -7.51
N GLN A 159 18.16 7.06 -8.58
CA GLN A 159 17.24 7.56 -9.60
C GLN A 159 16.44 6.45 -10.28
N GLN A 160 17.10 5.34 -10.63
CA GLN A 160 16.43 4.16 -11.19
C GLN A 160 15.46 3.55 -10.17
N GLY A 161 15.88 3.39 -8.92
CA GLY A 161 15.07 2.78 -7.87
C GLY A 161 13.77 3.54 -7.60
N ILE A 162 13.84 4.86 -7.41
CA ILE A 162 12.63 5.66 -7.13
C ILE A 162 11.65 5.65 -8.32
N ARG A 163 12.14 5.74 -9.56
CA ARG A 163 11.27 5.68 -10.75
C ARG A 163 10.69 4.29 -10.97
N PHE A 164 11.45 3.23 -10.71
CA PHE A 164 10.93 1.86 -10.76
C PHE A 164 9.76 1.70 -9.77
N ASN A 165 9.95 2.12 -8.53
CA ASN A 165 8.95 2.02 -7.47
C ASN A 165 7.65 2.78 -7.81
N ILE A 166 7.75 4.04 -8.26
CA ILE A 166 6.59 4.84 -8.67
C ILE A 166 5.86 4.20 -9.86
N ALA A 167 6.61 3.72 -10.86
CA ALA A 167 6.03 3.10 -12.05
C ALA A 167 5.22 1.84 -11.69
N GLN A 168 5.78 0.95 -10.86
CA GLN A 168 5.14 -0.29 -10.45
C GLN A 168 3.88 -0.05 -9.59
N LEU A 169 3.91 0.93 -8.68
CA LEU A 169 2.73 1.37 -7.94
C LEU A 169 1.61 1.82 -8.87
N PHE A 170 1.92 2.67 -9.84
CA PHE A 170 0.92 3.24 -10.76
C PHE A 170 0.44 2.27 -11.83
N MET A 171 1.24 1.24 -12.15
CA MET A 171 0.79 0.09 -12.94
C MET A 171 -0.19 -0.79 -12.15
N THR A 172 -0.04 -0.86 -10.83
CA THR A 172 -0.93 -1.65 -9.96
C THR A 172 -2.24 -0.90 -9.66
N TYR A 173 -2.16 0.37 -9.26
CA TYR A 173 -3.34 1.15 -8.86
C TYR A 173 -3.12 2.64 -9.06
N TYR A 174 -4.04 3.29 -9.79
CA TYR A 174 -4.10 4.75 -9.94
C TYR A 174 -5.53 5.30 -9.80
N GLY A 175 -6.43 4.51 -9.19
CA GLY A 175 -7.78 4.92 -8.80
C GLY A 175 -8.87 4.81 -9.85
N GLU A 176 -8.59 4.22 -11.01
CA GLU A 176 -9.58 4.11 -12.10
C GLU A 176 -10.76 3.17 -11.76
N ASP A 177 -10.57 2.20 -10.86
CA ASP A 177 -11.65 1.35 -10.32
C ASP A 177 -11.69 1.42 -8.79
N LYS A 178 -12.67 2.15 -8.25
CA LYS A 178 -12.89 2.30 -6.80
C LYS A 178 -13.23 1.01 -6.05
N ARG A 179 -13.54 -0.08 -6.77
CA ARG A 179 -13.80 -1.41 -6.17
C ARG A 179 -12.50 -2.17 -5.89
N LEU A 180 -11.36 -1.67 -6.36
CA LEU A 180 -10.05 -2.29 -6.17
C LEU A 180 -9.29 -1.65 -5.01
N ASN A 181 -8.29 -2.40 -4.55
CA ASN A 181 -7.28 -1.95 -3.61
C ASN A 181 -5.91 -2.45 -4.12
N ILE A 182 -4.86 -2.30 -3.33
CA ILE A 182 -3.48 -2.63 -3.67
C ILE A 182 -3.05 -3.85 -2.86
N GLY A 183 -2.79 -4.96 -3.56
CA GLY A 183 -2.22 -6.14 -2.92
C GLY A 183 -0.72 -5.98 -2.64
N PRO A 184 -0.16 -6.65 -1.61
CA PRO A 184 1.26 -6.55 -1.26
C PRO A 184 2.22 -6.80 -2.43
N LYS A 185 1.86 -7.76 -3.31
CA LYS A 185 2.61 -8.10 -4.53
C LYS A 185 1.96 -7.60 -5.83
N GLY A 186 0.92 -6.76 -5.73
CA GLY A 186 0.14 -6.24 -6.86
C GLY A 186 -0.24 -7.31 -7.88
N PHE A 187 0.02 -7.05 -9.17
CA PHE A 187 -0.23 -7.99 -10.27
C PHE A 187 1.05 -8.71 -10.74
N THR A 188 1.97 -9.01 -9.81
CA THR A 188 3.32 -9.48 -10.15
C THR A 188 3.71 -10.83 -9.54
N GLY A 189 2.84 -11.42 -8.73
CA GLY A 189 3.04 -12.73 -8.10
C GLY A 189 1.80 -13.18 -7.35
N GLU A 190 1.83 -14.40 -6.81
CA GLU A 190 0.69 -15.03 -6.13
C GLU A 190 0.73 -14.87 -4.61
N LYS A 191 1.92 -14.74 -4.02
CA LYS A 191 2.09 -14.58 -2.57
C LYS A 191 1.25 -13.41 -2.05
N TYR A 192 0.58 -13.64 -0.92
CA TYR A 192 -0.43 -12.75 -0.32
C TYR A 192 -1.76 -12.62 -1.11
N GLY A 193 -1.92 -13.37 -2.20
CA GLY A 193 -3.17 -13.55 -2.96
C GLY A 193 -3.66 -12.33 -3.74
N GLY A 194 -2.92 -11.22 -3.75
CA GLY A 194 -3.41 -9.93 -4.29
C GLY A 194 -4.56 -9.32 -3.46
N ALA A 195 -4.72 -9.75 -2.22
CA ALA A 195 -5.75 -9.28 -1.30
C ALA A 195 -5.40 -7.91 -0.66
N THR A 196 -6.37 -7.28 -0.01
CA THR A 196 -6.17 -6.03 0.72
C THR A 196 -5.60 -6.27 2.11
N TYR A 197 -4.56 -5.50 2.49
CA TYR A 197 -3.91 -5.48 3.81
C TYR A 197 -3.91 -4.06 4.40
N TRP A 198 -3.45 -3.90 5.65
CA TRP A 198 -3.27 -2.59 6.31
C TRP A 198 -2.22 -1.70 5.64
N ASP A 199 -1.36 -2.29 4.82
CA ASP A 199 -0.32 -1.65 4.02
C ASP A 199 -0.83 -0.42 3.25
N THR A 200 -2.02 -0.53 2.66
CA THR A 200 -2.63 0.54 1.87
C THR A 200 -2.77 1.80 2.71
N GLU A 201 -3.38 1.68 3.90
CA GLU A 201 -3.64 2.82 4.77
C GLU A 201 -2.36 3.35 5.44
N ALA A 202 -1.45 2.45 5.81
CA ALA A 202 -0.24 2.80 6.55
C ALA A 202 0.88 3.35 5.66
N TYR A 203 1.04 2.84 4.43
CA TYR A 203 2.20 3.12 3.57
C TYR A 203 1.83 3.73 2.22
N ILE A 204 0.69 3.37 1.62
CA ILE A 204 0.35 3.90 0.28
C ILE A 204 -0.36 5.24 0.33
N VAL A 205 -1.40 5.36 1.16
CA VAL A 205 -2.19 6.59 1.34
C VAL A 205 -1.32 7.84 1.54
N PRO A 206 -0.26 7.83 2.39
CA PRO A 206 0.57 9.03 2.59
C PRO A 206 1.21 9.58 1.31
N MET A 207 1.66 8.71 0.39
CA MET A 207 2.21 9.13 -0.90
C MET A 207 1.10 9.56 -1.85
N TYR A 208 0.02 8.77 -1.95
CA TYR A 208 -1.05 9.00 -2.92
C TYR A 208 -1.79 10.32 -2.67
N LEU A 209 -1.91 10.73 -1.40
CA LEU A 209 -2.40 12.05 -1.02
C LEU A 209 -1.64 13.19 -1.70
N ALA A 210 -0.33 13.02 -1.91
CA ALA A 210 0.55 14.06 -2.43
C ALA A 210 0.69 14.03 -3.96
N VAL A 211 0.66 12.85 -4.59
CA VAL A 211 1.08 12.71 -6.00
C VAL A 211 -0.02 12.26 -6.97
N THR A 212 -1.23 11.99 -6.47
CA THR A 212 -2.37 11.56 -7.30
C THR A 212 -3.57 12.50 -7.18
N PRO A 213 -4.53 12.44 -8.12
CA PRO A 213 -5.81 13.13 -7.97
C PRO A 213 -6.53 12.79 -6.65
N PRO A 214 -7.22 13.75 -5.99
CA PRO A 214 -7.81 13.52 -4.65
C PRO A 214 -8.84 12.40 -4.56
N ASP A 215 -9.51 12.07 -5.67
CA ASP A 215 -10.48 10.99 -5.78
C ASP A 215 -9.84 9.61 -5.64
N VAL A 216 -8.56 9.44 -5.97
CA VAL A 216 -7.83 8.17 -5.83
C VAL A 216 -7.74 7.73 -4.36
N THR A 217 -7.29 8.64 -3.48
CA THR A 217 -7.23 8.33 -2.03
C THR A 217 -8.62 8.23 -1.43
N ARG A 218 -9.56 9.07 -1.89
CA ARG A 218 -10.96 8.96 -1.45
C ARG A 218 -11.57 7.60 -1.80
N ALA A 219 -11.24 7.03 -2.96
CA ALA A 219 -11.68 5.70 -3.35
C ALA A 219 -11.12 4.61 -2.42
N LEU A 220 -9.85 4.70 -1.99
CA LEU A 220 -9.25 3.77 -1.02
C LEU A 220 -9.96 3.84 0.35
N LEU A 221 -10.32 5.05 0.81
CA LEU A 221 -11.10 5.21 2.04
C LEU A 221 -12.54 4.70 1.88
N GLN A 222 -13.15 4.94 0.72
CA GLN A 222 -14.49 4.44 0.42
C GLN A 222 -14.52 2.90 0.38
N TYR A 223 -13.47 2.27 -0.16
CA TYR A 223 -13.33 0.81 -0.17
C TYR A 223 -13.47 0.21 1.24
N ARG A 224 -12.86 0.83 2.26
CA ARG A 224 -13.01 0.39 3.66
C ARG A 224 -14.40 0.68 4.21
N HIS A 225 -14.98 1.83 3.90
CA HIS A 225 -16.36 2.15 4.32
C HIS A 225 -17.37 1.16 3.77
N ASP A 226 -17.29 0.83 2.48
CA ASP A 226 -18.18 -0.14 1.81
C ASP A 226 -18.05 -1.55 2.42
N GLN A 227 -16.94 -1.85 3.08
CA GLN A 227 -16.65 -3.12 3.75
C GLN A 227 -16.99 -3.15 5.25
N LEU A 228 -17.60 -2.09 5.81
CA LEU A 228 -18.03 -2.06 7.21
C LEU A 228 -18.88 -3.27 7.64
N PRO A 229 -19.84 -3.77 6.83
CA PRO A 229 -20.59 -4.97 7.19
C PRO A 229 -19.70 -6.19 7.44
N GLY A 230 -18.65 -6.37 6.62
CA GLY A 230 -17.67 -7.44 6.82
C GLY A 230 -16.85 -7.23 8.09
N ALA A 231 -16.45 -5.99 8.38
CA ALA A 231 -15.74 -5.67 9.61
C ALA A 231 -16.58 -5.93 10.88
N TYR A 232 -17.89 -5.66 10.84
CA TYR A 232 -18.81 -6.03 11.92
C TYR A 232 -18.95 -7.55 12.07
N HIS A 233 -19.01 -8.28 10.95
CA HIS A 233 -19.03 -9.73 10.96
C HIS A 233 -17.76 -10.31 11.63
N ASN A 234 -16.58 -9.81 11.27
CA ASN A 234 -15.31 -10.29 11.84
C ASN A 234 -15.23 -10.08 13.36
N ALA A 235 -15.66 -8.92 13.86
CA ALA A 235 -15.71 -8.65 15.30
C ALA A 235 -16.66 -9.65 16.01
N GLN A 236 -17.83 -9.89 15.43
CA GLN A 236 -18.81 -10.86 15.98
C GLN A 236 -18.26 -12.29 16.02
N GLN A 237 -17.45 -12.72 15.05
CA GLN A 237 -16.81 -14.05 15.08
C GLN A 237 -15.89 -14.23 16.29
N GLN A 238 -15.38 -13.14 16.87
CA GLN A 238 -14.56 -13.15 18.08
C GLN A 238 -15.32 -12.77 19.35
N GLY A 239 -16.66 -12.60 19.26
CA GLY A 239 -17.48 -12.17 20.38
C GLY A 239 -17.25 -10.72 20.80
N LEU A 240 -16.76 -9.87 19.89
CA LEU A 240 -16.46 -8.46 20.13
C LEU A 240 -17.50 -7.55 19.46
N ALA A 241 -17.74 -6.39 20.06
CA ALA A 241 -18.55 -5.32 19.49
C ALA A 241 -17.79 -4.50 18.44
N GLY A 242 -18.50 -3.63 17.72
CA GLY A 242 -17.90 -2.70 16.76
C GLY A 242 -17.33 -3.38 15.52
N ALA A 243 -16.46 -2.67 14.80
CA ALA A 243 -15.90 -3.09 13.53
C ALA A 243 -14.44 -3.52 13.70
N LEU A 244 -14.14 -4.77 13.32
CA LEU A 244 -12.77 -5.28 13.18
C LEU A 244 -12.47 -5.45 11.70
N PHE A 245 -11.72 -4.51 11.13
CA PHE A 245 -11.24 -4.68 9.76
C PHE A 245 -10.33 -5.91 9.68
N PRO A 246 -10.42 -6.71 8.62
CA PRO A 246 -9.61 -7.91 8.47
C PRO A 246 -8.15 -7.57 8.19
N MET A 247 -7.25 -8.51 8.51
CA MET A 247 -5.86 -8.46 8.07
C MET A 247 -5.78 -8.68 6.56
N VAL A 248 -6.55 -9.64 6.03
CA VAL A 248 -6.53 -10.02 4.61
C VAL A 248 -7.95 -10.10 4.08
N THR A 249 -8.26 -9.38 2.99
CA THR A 249 -9.63 -9.43 2.43
C THR A 249 -9.78 -9.02 0.98
N PHE A 250 -10.88 -9.48 0.38
CA PHE A 250 -11.42 -8.97 -0.89
C PHE A 250 -12.81 -8.32 -0.72
N ASN A 251 -13.59 -8.75 0.27
CA ASN A 251 -15.01 -8.40 0.44
C ASN A 251 -15.35 -7.83 1.84
N GLY A 252 -14.34 -7.60 2.68
CA GLY A 252 -14.47 -7.14 4.06
C GLY A 252 -14.48 -8.25 5.11
N ILE A 253 -14.62 -9.51 4.71
CA ILE A 253 -14.51 -10.67 5.60
C ILE A 253 -13.06 -11.16 5.63
N GLU A 254 -12.59 -11.56 6.80
CA GLU A 254 -11.24 -12.08 7.02
C GLU A 254 -10.94 -13.33 6.19
N CYS A 255 -9.75 -13.36 5.59
CA CYS A 255 -9.25 -14.45 4.75
C CYS A 255 -7.96 -15.08 5.31
N HIS A 256 -7.32 -14.46 6.30
CA HIS A 256 -6.11 -14.98 6.93
C HIS A 256 -6.41 -16.18 7.85
N ASN A 257 -5.50 -17.15 7.94
CA ASN A 257 -5.73 -18.44 8.61
C ASN A 257 -4.76 -18.79 9.76
N GLU A 258 -3.91 -17.87 10.21
CA GLU A 258 -3.06 -18.05 11.41
C GLU A 258 -3.57 -17.16 12.55
N TRP A 259 -3.88 -17.77 13.71
CA TRP A 259 -4.62 -17.14 14.81
C TRP A 259 -3.87 -15.93 15.40
N GLU A 260 -2.54 -16.03 15.47
CA GLU A 260 -1.61 -15.01 15.97
C GLU A 260 -1.63 -13.71 15.14
N ILE A 261 -2.16 -13.76 13.92
CA ILE A 261 -2.31 -12.60 13.03
C ILE A 261 -3.80 -12.27 12.87
N THR A 262 -4.59 -13.25 12.46
CA THR A 262 -6.03 -13.13 12.17
C THR A 262 -6.77 -12.50 13.35
N PHE A 263 -6.52 -12.97 14.57
CA PHE A 263 -7.23 -12.53 15.76
C PHE A 263 -6.49 -11.46 16.55
N GLU A 264 -5.15 -11.49 16.54
CA GLU A 264 -4.34 -10.74 17.50
C GLU A 264 -3.66 -9.50 16.90
N GLU A 265 -3.46 -9.42 15.58
CA GLU A 265 -2.83 -8.26 14.92
C GLU A 265 -3.81 -7.09 14.70
N ILE A 266 -4.46 -6.67 15.77
CA ILE A 266 -5.63 -5.76 15.74
C ILE A 266 -5.26 -4.29 15.52
N HIS A 267 -3.95 -3.96 15.51
CA HIS A 267 -3.46 -2.59 15.29
C HIS A 267 -3.83 -2.05 13.89
N ARG A 268 -4.14 -2.94 12.94
CA ARG A 268 -4.69 -2.61 11.61
C ARG A 268 -5.92 -1.70 11.65
N ASN A 269 -6.77 -1.83 12.68
CA ASN A 269 -7.88 -0.90 12.90
C ASN A 269 -7.40 0.54 13.15
N GLY A 270 -6.28 0.69 13.86
CA GLY A 270 -5.60 1.96 14.06
C GLY A 270 -5.11 2.57 12.75
N ALA A 271 -4.55 1.77 11.85
CA ALA A 271 -4.11 2.23 10.53
C ALA A 271 -5.27 2.75 9.66
N VAL A 272 -6.41 2.04 9.65
CA VAL A 272 -7.63 2.50 8.95
C VAL A 272 -8.11 3.84 9.50
N ALA A 273 -8.24 3.96 10.83
CA ALA A 273 -8.63 5.24 11.45
C ALA A 273 -7.60 6.36 11.17
N PHE A 274 -6.31 6.01 11.13
CA PHE A 274 -5.24 6.96 10.85
C PHE A 274 -5.25 7.45 9.40
N ALA A 275 -5.57 6.61 8.41
CA ALA A 275 -5.72 7.05 7.03
C ALA A 275 -6.86 8.07 6.85
N ILE A 276 -7.97 7.92 7.59
CA ILE A 276 -9.05 8.92 7.61
C ILE A 276 -8.54 10.26 8.15
N TYR A 277 -7.79 10.22 9.26
CA TYR A 277 -7.15 11.42 9.82
C TYR A 277 -6.16 12.04 8.83
N GLN A 278 -5.28 11.25 8.22
CA GLN A 278 -4.27 11.73 7.27
C GLN A 278 -4.93 12.41 6.08
N TYR A 279 -5.98 11.82 5.50
CA TYR A 279 -6.72 12.42 4.40
C TYR A 279 -7.27 13.79 4.80
N THR A 280 -7.96 13.89 5.93
CA THR A 280 -8.52 15.17 6.39
C THR A 280 -7.44 16.18 6.74
N ALA A 281 -6.38 15.78 7.45
CA ALA A 281 -5.30 16.68 7.86
C ALA A 281 -4.51 17.21 6.66
N TYR A 282 -4.19 16.35 5.70
CA TYR A 282 -3.39 16.71 4.53
C TYR A 282 -4.18 17.55 3.53
N THR A 283 -5.39 17.11 3.16
CA THR A 283 -6.19 17.77 2.12
C THR A 283 -7.00 18.96 2.63
N GLY A 284 -7.29 19.01 3.93
CA GLY A 284 -8.29 19.92 4.50
C GLY A 284 -9.74 19.54 4.16
N ASP A 285 -9.96 18.44 3.42
CA ASP A 285 -11.30 17.95 3.10
C ASP A 285 -11.90 17.19 4.29
N GLU A 286 -12.89 17.82 4.93
CA GLU A 286 -13.66 17.19 6.00
C GLU A 286 -14.92 16.46 5.51
N SER A 287 -15.23 16.50 4.22
CA SER A 287 -16.49 15.97 3.67
C SER A 287 -16.63 14.46 3.85
N TYR A 288 -15.51 13.72 3.77
CA TYR A 288 -15.49 12.28 4.03
C TYR A 288 -15.62 11.97 5.52
N VAL A 289 -14.74 12.54 6.37
CA VAL A 289 -14.75 12.24 7.82
C VAL A 289 -16.05 12.67 8.51
N ASN A 290 -16.75 13.68 7.99
CA ASN A 290 -18.04 14.12 8.54
C ASN A 290 -19.23 13.28 8.09
N ARG A 291 -19.04 12.30 7.19
CA ARG A 291 -20.10 11.40 6.71
C ARG A 291 -19.65 9.95 6.83
N ASP A 292 -19.11 9.39 5.76
CA ASP A 292 -18.76 7.97 5.68
C ASP A 292 -17.63 7.62 6.66
N GLY A 293 -16.64 8.52 6.80
CA GLY A 293 -15.53 8.31 7.72
C GLY A 293 -15.94 8.29 9.20
N ILE A 294 -16.96 9.04 9.64
CA ILE A 294 -17.40 8.98 11.04
C ILE A 294 -18.09 7.65 11.36
N GLU A 295 -18.73 7.00 10.39
CA GLU A 295 -19.32 5.66 10.57
C GLU A 295 -18.20 4.63 10.80
N VAL A 296 -17.11 4.72 10.02
CA VAL A 296 -15.91 3.87 10.21
C VAL A 296 -15.29 4.10 11.59
N LEU A 297 -15.06 5.36 11.95
CA LEU A 297 -14.44 5.73 13.23
C LEU A 297 -15.27 5.25 14.43
N VAL A 298 -16.60 5.41 14.40
CA VAL A 298 -17.48 4.91 15.47
C VAL A 298 -17.49 3.38 15.53
N GLY A 299 -17.50 2.70 14.39
CA GLY A 299 -17.36 1.24 14.35
C GLY A 299 -16.07 0.77 15.04
N ILE A 300 -14.94 1.36 14.70
CA ILE A 300 -13.63 1.04 15.29
C ILE A 300 -13.56 1.45 16.78
N ALA A 301 -14.14 2.60 17.16
CA ALA A 301 -14.17 3.05 18.55
C ALA A 301 -14.94 2.08 19.46
N ARG A 302 -16.07 1.55 18.97
CA ARG A 302 -16.84 0.50 19.67
C ARG A 302 -16.03 -0.78 19.83
N PHE A 303 -15.27 -1.16 18.80
CA PHE A 303 -14.36 -2.31 18.89
C PHE A 303 -13.30 -2.11 19.97
N TRP A 304 -12.59 -0.97 19.96
CA TRP A 304 -11.57 -0.69 20.98
C TRP A 304 -12.14 -0.66 22.39
N ALA A 305 -13.33 -0.07 22.56
CA ALA A 305 -13.99 0.02 23.86
C ALA A 305 -14.38 -1.34 24.45
N ASP A 306 -14.63 -2.33 23.59
CA ASP A 306 -14.98 -3.70 23.98
C ASP A 306 -13.74 -4.61 24.09
N ARG A 307 -12.70 -4.36 23.28
CA ARG A 307 -11.47 -5.14 23.24
C ARG A 307 -10.52 -4.90 24.42
N VAL A 308 -10.57 -3.71 25.01
CA VAL A 308 -9.82 -3.39 26.23
C VAL A 308 -10.43 -4.12 27.43
N HIS A 309 -9.63 -4.39 28.45
CA HIS A 309 -10.13 -4.81 29.75
C HIS A 309 -9.58 -3.89 30.84
N PHE A 310 -10.34 -3.74 31.93
CA PHE A 310 -9.95 -2.90 33.05
C PHE A 310 -9.25 -3.74 34.13
N SER A 311 -7.94 -3.52 34.31
CA SER A 311 -7.17 -4.17 35.35
C SER A 311 -7.37 -3.48 36.69
N LYS A 312 -8.11 -4.13 37.61
CA LYS A 312 -8.29 -3.64 38.99
C LYS A 312 -6.99 -3.55 39.77
N ARG A 313 -5.95 -4.29 39.37
CA ARG A 313 -4.65 -4.30 40.02
C ARG A 313 -3.88 -3.01 39.78
N THR A 314 -3.91 -2.50 38.55
CA THR A 314 -3.20 -1.27 38.14
C THR A 314 -4.12 -0.06 38.04
N ASN A 315 -5.44 -0.25 38.15
CA ASN A 315 -6.47 0.77 37.96
C ASN A 315 -6.41 1.40 36.56
N GLN A 316 -6.03 0.62 35.55
CA GLN A 316 -5.84 1.04 34.16
C GLN A 316 -6.51 0.08 33.17
N TYR A 317 -6.79 0.58 31.97
CA TYR A 317 -7.18 -0.23 30.83
C TYR A 317 -5.95 -0.84 30.15
N MET A 318 -6.09 -2.09 29.75
CA MET A 318 -5.02 -2.90 29.15
C MET A 318 -5.56 -3.65 27.93
N ILE A 319 -4.67 -4.01 27.02
CA ILE A 319 -4.97 -4.84 25.85
C ILE A 319 -4.01 -6.03 25.88
N HIS A 320 -4.54 -7.21 26.17
CA HIS A 320 -3.77 -8.46 26.25
C HIS A 320 -4.01 -9.33 25.03
N GLY A 321 -3.08 -10.25 24.74
CA GLY A 321 -3.17 -11.22 23.64
C GLY A 321 -3.23 -10.52 22.28
N VAL A 322 -2.18 -9.78 21.96
CA VAL A 322 -2.06 -9.05 20.70
C VAL A 322 -0.74 -9.35 20.02
N THR A 323 -0.72 -9.12 18.71
CA THR A 323 0.48 -9.04 17.88
C THR A 323 0.59 -7.59 17.40
N GLY A 324 1.74 -6.96 17.63
CA GLY A 324 2.01 -5.62 17.09
C GLY A 324 2.47 -5.71 15.62
N PRO A 325 2.85 -4.58 14.99
CA PRO A 325 3.53 -4.60 13.71
C PRO A 325 4.77 -5.51 13.71
N ASN A 326 5.45 -5.66 14.84
CA ASN A 326 6.48 -6.69 14.98
C ASN A 326 5.85 -8.08 15.14
N GLU A 327 5.62 -8.78 14.03
CA GLU A 327 5.09 -10.15 14.02
C GLU A 327 6.04 -11.20 14.62
N TYR A 328 7.26 -10.83 15.01
CA TYR A 328 8.15 -11.68 15.82
C TYR A 328 7.83 -11.62 17.31
N GLU A 329 6.70 -11.02 17.68
CA GLU A 329 6.08 -11.03 18.99
C GLU A 329 4.60 -11.41 18.82
N ASN A 330 4.18 -12.56 19.35
CA ASN A 330 2.77 -13.00 19.27
C ASN A 330 2.19 -13.21 20.66
N ASN A 331 0.87 -13.02 20.79
CA ASN A 331 0.14 -13.16 22.05
C ASN A 331 0.80 -12.38 23.21
N VAL A 332 1.32 -11.18 22.91
CA VAL A 332 1.94 -10.31 23.90
C VAL A 332 0.90 -9.43 24.58
N ASN A 333 1.29 -8.83 25.70
CA ASN A 333 0.43 -7.94 26.47
C ASN A 333 0.89 -6.50 26.35
N ASN A 334 -0.08 -5.61 26.17
CA ASN A 334 0.09 -4.17 26.15
C ASN A 334 1.13 -3.70 25.13
N ASN A 335 1.05 -4.23 23.89
CA ASN A 335 1.86 -3.69 22.80
C ASN A 335 1.68 -2.17 22.74
N TRP A 336 2.77 -1.41 22.92
CA TRP A 336 2.69 0.04 23.11
C TRP A 336 2.04 0.75 21.93
N TYR A 337 2.38 0.33 20.70
CA TYR A 337 1.79 0.89 19.50
C TYR A 337 0.27 0.65 19.44
N THR A 338 -0.17 -0.57 19.71
CA THR A 338 -1.59 -0.96 19.73
C THR A 338 -2.37 -0.16 20.78
N ASN A 339 -1.87 -0.05 22.01
CA ASN A 339 -2.52 0.73 23.07
C ASN A 339 -2.60 2.22 22.70
N THR A 340 -1.51 2.76 22.14
CA THR A 340 -1.42 4.15 21.69
C THR A 340 -2.43 4.44 20.59
N MET A 341 -2.50 3.60 19.57
CA MET A 341 -3.43 3.78 18.47
C MET A 341 -4.89 3.56 18.87
N ALA A 342 -5.18 2.61 19.77
CA ALA A 342 -6.53 2.43 20.31
C ALA A 342 -7.03 3.71 21.02
N SER A 343 -6.24 4.24 21.96
CA SER A 343 -6.58 5.48 22.67
C SER A 343 -6.62 6.70 21.75
N TRP A 344 -5.72 6.77 20.77
CA TRP A 344 -5.72 7.82 19.76
C TRP A 344 -7.01 7.79 18.92
N THR A 345 -7.45 6.62 18.47
CA THR A 345 -8.68 6.47 17.68
C THR A 345 -9.91 6.89 18.48
N LEU A 346 -10.01 6.49 19.75
CA LEU A 346 -11.10 6.92 20.64
C LEU A 346 -11.12 8.45 20.77
N SER A 347 -9.94 9.06 20.99
CA SER A 347 -9.78 10.51 21.15
C SER A 347 -10.18 11.26 19.88
N TYR A 348 -9.70 10.79 18.72
CA TYR A 348 -10.03 11.40 17.42
C TYR A 348 -11.52 11.27 17.11
N THR A 349 -12.12 10.11 17.37
CA THR A 349 -13.56 9.87 17.17
C THR A 349 -14.40 10.82 18.03
N LEU A 350 -14.07 10.96 19.33
CA LEU A 350 -14.76 11.91 20.22
C LEU A 350 -14.65 13.35 19.73
N ALA A 351 -13.48 13.75 19.22
CA ALA A 351 -13.27 15.10 18.67
C ALA A 351 -14.02 15.35 17.35
N ARG A 352 -14.26 14.30 16.54
CA ARG A 352 -14.99 14.40 15.26
C ARG A 352 -16.50 14.32 15.40
N LEU A 353 -17.03 13.55 16.35
CA LEU A 353 -18.47 13.41 16.56
C LEU A 353 -19.27 14.73 16.57
N PRO A 354 -18.87 15.81 17.28
CA PRO A 354 -19.62 17.06 17.28
C PRO A 354 -19.50 17.88 15.98
N LYS A 355 -18.55 17.54 15.10
CA LYS A 355 -18.32 18.20 13.81
C LYS A 355 -18.96 17.45 12.63
N ALA A 356 -19.29 16.17 12.84
CA ALA A 356 -19.86 15.31 11.83
C ALA A 356 -21.30 15.69 11.47
N ASN A 357 -21.78 15.19 10.33
CA ASN A 357 -23.13 15.42 9.85
C ASN A 357 -24.16 14.91 10.87
N ALA A 358 -25.09 15.78 11.27
CA ALA A 358 -26.05 15.50 12.33
C ALA A 358 -26.94 14.27 12.05
N ASP A 359 -27.35 14.07 10.79
CA ASP A 359 -28.21 12.93 10.42
C ASP A 359 -27.45 11.60 10.51
N VAL A 360 -26.16 11.60 10.15
CA VAL A 360 -25.28 10.43 10.28
C VAL A 360 -25.06 10.13 11.76
N VAL A 361 -24.71 11.13 12.57
CA VAL A 361 -24.49 10.98 14.01
C VAL A 361 -25.76 10.48 14.72
N ALA A 362 -26.93 10.98 14.34
CA ALA A 362 -28.21 10.52 14.90
C ALA A 362 -28.46 9.02 14.63
N LYS A 363 -28.11 8.53 13.43
CA LYS A 363 -28.22 7.10 13.08
C LYS A 363 -27.20 6.23 13.81
N LEU A 364 -25.99 6.74 14.02
CA LEU A 364 -24.95 6.03 14.78
C LEU A 364 -25.34 5.81 16.24
N ALA A 365 -26.24 6.65 16.77
CA ALA A 365 -26.84 6.53 18.10
C ALA A 365 -25.81 6.37 19.24
N VAL A 366 -24.66 7.07 19.13
CA VAL A 366 -23.60 7.03 20.14
C VAL A 366 -24.07 7.69 21.44
N THR A 367 -24.25 6.91 22.50
CA THR A 367 -24.84 7.41 23.75
C THR A 367 -23.85 8.25 24.57
N ALA A 368 -24.36 8.95 25.59
CA ALA A 368 -23.51 9.70 26.52
C ALA A 368 -22.62 8.75 27.34
N GLU A 369 -23.13 7.57 27.69
CA GLU A 369 -22.41 6.51 28.40
C GLU A 369 -21.29 5.93 27.54
N GLU A 370 -21.52 5.69 26.23
CA GLU A 370 -20.46 5.26 25.30
C GLU A 370 -19.33 6.30 25.28
N LYS A 371 -19.66 7.59 25.12
CA LYS A 371 -18.66 8.67 25.09
C LYS A 371 -17.89 8.76 26.41
N ALA A 372 -18.58 8.67 27.54
CA ALA A 372 -17.96 8.68 28.86
C ALA A 372 -17.04 7.48 29.06
N LYS A 373 -17.44 6.29 28.59
CA LYS A 373 -16.60 5.09 28.62
C LYS A 373 -15.35 5.25 27.74
N TRP A 374 -15.50 5.81 26.53
CA TRP A 374 -14.36 6.05 25.64
C TRP A 374 -13.37 7.05 26.26
N GLN A 375 -13.87 8.13 26.87
CA GLN A 375 -13.05 9.09 27.60
C GLN A 375 -12.32 8.43 28.78
N ASP A 376 -13.03 7.62 29.55
CA ASP A 376 -12.47 6.89 30.69
C ASP A 376 -11.36 5.90 30.28
N ILE A 377 -11.49 5.28 29.10
CA ILE A 377 -10.42 4.46 28.51
C ILE A 377 -9.21 5.31 28.15
N ILE A 378 -9.41 6.45 27.50
CA ILE A 378 -8.34 7.38 27.11
C ILE A 378 -7.55 7.84 28.35
N ASP A 379 -8.26 8.26 29.40
CA ASP A 379 -7.67 8.83 30.61
C ASP A 379 -6.87 7.80 31.43
N ARG A 380 -7.20 6.51 31.28
CA ARG A 380 -6.65 5.42 32.11
C ARG A 380 -6.03 4.30 31.29
N MET A 381 -5.71 4.52 30.03
CA MET A 381 -4.99 3.53 29.22
C MET A 381 -3.59 3.32 29.78
N TYR A 382 -3.17 2.06 29.86
CA TYR A 382 -1.81 1.70 30.23
C TYR A 382 -0.87 1.81 29.02
N TYR A 383 0.26 2.47 29.23
CA TYR A 383 1.36 2.56 28.26
C TYR A 383 2.63 2.08 28.94
N PRO A 384 3.23 0.97 28.51
CA PRO A 384 4.45 0.49 29.12
C PRO A 384 5.63 1.42 28.76
N VAL A 385 6.34 1.87 29.78
CA VAL A 385 7.50 2.78 29.69
C VAL A 385 8.59 2.29 30.63
N ASP A 386 9.83 2.57 30.28
CA ASP A 386 10.97 2.37 31.16
C ASP A 386 11.63 3.73 31.41
N ASP A 387 11.59 4.20 32.67
CA ASP A 387 12.06 5.53 33.04
C ASP A 387 13.58 5.65 33.04
N GLU A 388 14.31 4.55 33.29
CA GLU A 388 15.77 4.53 33.33
C GLU A 388 16.36 4.69 31.93
N LEU A 389 15.86 3.90 30.98
CA LEU A 389 16.19 4.02 29.56
C LEU A 389 15.50 5.23 28.91
N GLY A 390 14.37 5.68 29.47
CA GLY A 390 13.55 6.75 28.93
C GLY A 390 12.90 6.38 27.60
N ILE A 391 12.48 5.13 27.44
CA ILE A 391 11.87 4.58 26.22
C ILE A 391 10.44 4.13 26.48
N PHE A 392 9.68 4.02 25.39
CA PHE A 392 8.44 3.24 25.40
C PHE A 392 8.82 1.77 25.27
N VAL A 393 8.22 0.90 26.07
CA VAL A 393 8.55 -0.54 26.04
C VAL A 393 7.60 -1.23 25.07
N GLN A 394 8.13 -2.01 24.12
CA GLN A 394 7.32 -2.55 23.02
C GLN A 394 6.12 -3.37 23.50
N HIS A 395 6.31 -4.20 24.52
CA HIS A 395 5.26 -4.94 25.25
C HIS A 395 5.81 -5.32 26.64
N ASP A 396 4.94 -5.73 27.58
CA ASP A 396 5.24 -5.85 29.02
C ASP A 396 6.52 -6.62 29.39
N THR A 397 6.91 -7.62 28.60
CA THR A 397 8.04 -8.53 28.87
C THR A 397 9.22 -8.34 27.92
N PHE A 398 9.21 -7.30 27.08
CA PHE A 398 10.25 -7.11 26.07
C PHE A 398 11.65 -6.95 26.68
N LEU A 399 11.76 -6.21 27.79
CA LEU A 399 13.04 -5.94 28.45
C LEU A 399 13.63 -7.14 29.20
N ASP A 400 12.85 -8.20 29.44
CA ASP A 400 13.33 -9.43 30.08
C ASP A 400 14.12 -10.34 29.11
N LYS A 401 14.16 -9.99 27.83
CA LYS A 401 14.83 -10.76 26.78
C LYS A 401 16.35 -10.58 26.83
N ASP A 402 17.07 -11.48 26.15
CA ASP A 402 18.52 -11.38 25.93
C ASP A 402 18.83 -10.28 24.90
N LEU A 403 18.64 -9.02 25.30
CA LEU A 403 18.75 -7.84 24.44
C LEU A 403 20.17 -7.75 23.85
N ARG A 404 20.24 -7.79 22.51
CA ARG A 404 21.48 -7.69 21.76
C ARG A 404 21.21 -7.19 20.34
N PRO A 405 22.16 -6.49 19.71
CA PRO A 405 21.95 -5.96 18.38
C PRO A 405 21.83 -7.09 17.35
N ALA A 406 21.08 -6.85 16.29
CA ALA A 406 20.93 -7.74 15.15
C ALA A 406 22.29 -8.07 14.52
N SER A 407 23.28 -7.18 14.60
CA SER A 407 24.67 -7.46 14.16
C SER A 407 25.33 -8.65 14.86
N SER A 408 24.78 -9.14 15.98
CA SER A 408 25.22 -10.37 16.65
C SER A 408 24.74 -11.66 15.96
N ILE A 409 23.77 -11.59 15.05
CA ILE A 409 23.27 -12.75 14.29
C ILE A 409 24.31 -13.12 13.21
N PRO A 410 24.80 -14.36 13.17
CA PRO A 410 25.69 -14.84 12.11
C PRO A 410 25.08 -14.63 10.71
N ALA A 411 25.90 -14.28 9.72
CA ALA A 411 25.43 -13.96 8.37
C ALA A 411 24.74 -15.15 7.67
N ASP A 412 25.20 -16.37 7.96
CA ASP A 412 24.63 -17.64 7.46
C ASP A 412 23.33 -18.06 8.16
N GLN A 413 22.85 -17.25 9.12
CA GLN A 413 21.59 -17.42 9.82
C GLN A 413 20.56 -16.34 9.46
N ARG A 414 20.82 -15.55 8.41
CA ARG A 414 19.93 -14.48 7.94
C ARG A 414 19.37 -14.82 6.55
N PRO A 415 18.08 -14.56 6.30
CA PRO A 415 17.10 -13.99 7.22
C PRO A 415 16.61 -15.01 8.27
N ILE A 416 16.34 -14.57 9.51
CA ILE A 416 16.04 -15.49 10.61
C ILE A 416 14.75 -16.28 10.39
N ASN A 417 13.77 -15.75 9.66
CA ASN A 417 12.56 -16.50 9.29
C ASN A 417 12.82 -17.73 8.39
N GLN A 418 13.97 -17.79 7.71
CA GLN A 418 14.36 -18.93 6.86
C GLN A 418 15.30 -19.91 7.58
N HIS A 419 15.97 -19.47 8.66
CA HIS A 419 17.02 -20.24 9.31
C HIS A 419 16.72 -20.65 10.75
N TRP A 420 15.79 -19.97 11.43
CA TRP A 420 15.46 -20.23 12.83
C TRP A 420 14.05 -20.81 12.94
N SER A 421 13.84 -21.68 13.93
CA SER A 421 12.48 -22.08 14.33
C SER A 421 11.72 -20.87 14.88
N TRP A 422 10.42 -20.79 14.64
CA TRP A 422 9.55 -19.74 15.17
C TRP A 422 9.68 -19.53 16.69
N ASP A 423 9.76 -20.59 17.50
CA ASP A 423 10.03 -20.48 18.95
C ASP A 423 11.24 -19.60 19.27
N ARG A 424 12.36 -19.86 18.57
CA ARG A 424 13.62 -19.13 18.77
C ARG A 424 13.47 -17.67 18.37
N ILE A 425 12.72 -17.38 17.30
CA ILE A 425 12.43 -16.02 16.85
C ILE A 425 11.63 -15.28 17.93
N LEU A 426 10.51 -15.87 18.37
CA LEU A 426 9.58 -15.25 19.32
C LEU A 426 10.23 -14.93 20.67
N ARG A 427 11.12 -15.77 21.19
CA ARG A 427 11.83 -15.50 22.45
C ARG A 427 13.13 -14.71 22.29
N SER A 428 13.50 -14.32 21.07
CA SER A 428 14.66 -13.46 20.79
C SER A 428 14.30 -11.97 20.93
N PRO A 429 15.28 -11.05 21.04
CA PRO A 429 14.98 -9.61 21.09
C PRO A 429 14.81 -8.99 19.69
N PHE A 430 14.84 -9.79 18.62
CA PHE A 430 14.92 -9.28 17.26
C PHE A 430 13.57 -8.87 16.71
N ILE A 431 13.56 -7.73 16.04
CA ILE A 431 12.34 -7.05 15.60
C ILE A 431 12.23 -7.19 14.09
N LYS A 432 11.10 -7.71 13.59
CA LYS A 432 10.83 -7.85 12.16
C LYS A 432 10.80 -6.48 11.47
N GLN A 433 9.99 -5.56 12.01
CA GLN A 433 9.71 -4.25 11.45
C GLN A 433 9.38 -3.19 12.49
N ALA A 434 9.22 -1.93 12.07
CA ALA A 434 8.93 -0.82 12.97
C ALA A 434 7.64 -1.10 13.79
N ASP A 435 7.73 -1.02 15.12
CA ASP A 435 6.59 -1.21 16.04
C ASP A 435 6.39 0.06 16.89
N VAL A 436 7.20 0.27 17.94
CA VAL A 436 7.25 1.55 18.66
C VAL A 436 7.60 2.70 17.72
N LEU A 437 8.53 2.45 16.80
CA LEU A 437 8.93 3.42 15.79
C LEU A 437 7.80 3.71 14.78
N GLN A 438 6.89 2.76 14.53
CA GLN A 438 5.70 3.00 13.71
C GLN A 438 4.75 4.00 14.38
N GLY A 439 4.51 3.85 15.69
CA GLY A 439 3.68 4.79 16.44
C GLY A 439 4.28 6.18 16.53
N ILE A 440 5.60 6.26 16.69
CA ILE A 440 6.33 7.53 16.66
C ILE A 440 6.23 8.19 15.28
N TYR A 441 6.24 7.41 14.20
CA TYR A 441 6.03 7.94 12.86
C TYR A 441 4.60 8.46 12.65
N PHE A 442 3.57 7.67 13.01
CA PHE A 442 2.17 8.07 12.86
C PHE A 442 1.83 9.32 13.68
N LEU A 443 2.27 9.37 14.94
CA LEU A 443 1.96 10.45 15.86
C LEU A 443 3.17 11.36 16.10
N ASN A 444 3.91 11.66 15.03
CA ASN A 444 5.20 12.34 15.06
C ASN A 444 5.20 13.65 15.86
N ASP A 445 4.13 14.42 15.80
CA ASP A 445 3.95 15.70 16.50
C ASP A 445 3.75 15.56 18.02
N ARG A 446 3.47 14.34 18.51
CA ARG A 446 3.23 14.08 19.94
C ARG A 446 4.48 13.77 20.74
N PHE A 447 5.62 13.55 20.07
CA PHE A 447 6.86 13.13 20.72
C PHE A 447 7.96 14.17 20.54
N THR A 448 8.72 14.37 21.61
CA THR A 448 9.89 15.26 21.58
C THR A 448 11.03 14.62 20.78
N GLN A 449 11.93 15.44 20.22
CA GLN A 449 13.15 14.96 19.54
C GLN A 449 13.91 13.93 20.40
N ALA A 450 14.06 14.20 21.71
CA ALA A 450 14.76 13.31 22.63
C ALA A 450 14.07 11.95 22.83
N GLN A 451 12.73 11.92 22.89
CA GLN A 451 11.99 10.66 22.96
C GLN A 451 12.15 9.87 21.66
N LYS A 452 12.06 10.54 20.50
CA LYS A 452 12.28 9.90 19.20
C LYS A 452 13.68 9.30 19.12
N GLU A 453 14.70 10.05 19.54
CA GLU A 453 16.09 9.60 19.50
C GLU A 453 16.34 8.39 20.40
N ARG A 454 15.92 8.42 21.66
CA ARG A 454 16.13 7.30 22.59
C ARG A 454 15.46 6.01 22.10
N ASN A 455 14.22 6.11 21.63
CA ASN A 455 13.51 4.94 21.12
C ASN A 455 14.16 4.44 19.81
N PHE A 456 14.58 5.34 18.91
CA PHE A 456 15.29 4.95 17.69
C PHE A 456 16.60 4.22 18.00
N ASP A 457 17.45 4.80 18.84
CA ASP A 457 18.75 4.25 19.20
C ASP A 457 18.64 2.93 19.99
N PHE A 458 17.52 2.72 20.68
CA PHE A 458 17.23 1.45 21.35
C PHE A 458 16.72 0.38 20.37
N TYR A 459 15.69 0.67 19.59
CA TYR A 459 15.01 -0.34 18.78
C TYR A 459 15.70 -0.66 17.46
N GLU A 460 16.23 0.35 16.76
CA GLU A 460 16.81 0.17 15.43
C GLU A 460 17.92 -0.88 15.41
N PRO A 461 18.88 -0.90 16.36
CA PRO A 461 19.94 -1.91 16.35
C PRO A 461 19.44 -3.35 16.48
N MET A 462 18.23 -3.58 16.99
CA MET A 462 17.62 -4.90 17.14
C MET A 462 16.70 -5.28 15.96
N THR A 463 16.41 -4.35 15.06
CA THR A 463 15.56 -4.58 13.89
C THR A 463 16.33 -5.32 12.79
N VAL A 464 15.78 -6.45 12.31
CA VAL A 464 16.36 -7.24 11.21
C VAL A 464 15.90 -6.78 9.83
N HIS A 465 14.81 -6.02 9.77
CA HIS A 465 14.16 -5.52 8.56
C HIS A 465 13.76 -6.65 7.60
N GLU A 466 13.21 -7.74 8.13
CA GLU A 466 12.70 -8.91 7.37
C GLU A 466 11.25 -8.72 6.90
N SER A 467 10.80 -7.47 6.90
CA SER A 467 9.64 -7.00 6.15
C SER A 467 10.06 -5.87 5.24
N SER A 468 9.55 -5.85 4.01
CA SER A 468 9.77 -4.78 3.04
C SER A 468 9.27 -3.41 3.54
N LEU A 469 8.29 -3.39 4.44
CA LEU A 469 7.72 -2.17 5.05
C LEU A 469 8.65 -1.52 6.09
N SER A 470 9.68 -2.23 6.55
CA SER A 470 10.47 -1.83 7.72
C SER A 470 11.41 -0.66 7.46
N ALA A 471 12.21 -0.73 6.40
CA ALA A 471 13.36 0.16 6.22
C ALA A 471 12.96 1.62 5.99
N SER A 472 11.82 1.88 5.33
CA SER A 472 11.37 3.24 5.00
C SER A 472 11.08 4.09 6.24
N ILE A 473 10.39 3.52 7.23
CA ILE A 473 10.04 4.22 8.48
C ILE A 473 11.30 4.55 9.28
N HIS A 474 12.23 3.60 9.34
CA HIS A 474 13.52 3.83 9.98
C HIS A 474 14.35 4.88 9.22
N ALA A 475 14.27 4.94 7.88
CA ALA A 475 14.94 5.97 7.09
C ALA A 475 14.39 7.37 7.41
N ILE A 476 13.06 7.50 7.49
CA ILE A 476 12.38 8.77 7.81
C ILE A 476 12.77 9.27 9.21
N LEU A 477 12.76 8.38 10.22
CA LEU A 477 13.13 8.75 11.58
C LEU A 477 14.62 9.04 11.71
N ALA A 478 15.49 8.25 11.07
CA ALA A 478 16.93 8.52 11.03
C ALA A 478 17.22 9.90 10.42
N ALA A 479 16.53 10.26 9.34
CA ALA A 479 16.63 11.56 8.70
C ALA A 479 16.23 12.70 9.65
N GLU A 480 15.08 12.59 10.31
CA GLU A 480 14.60 13.58 11.28
C GLU A 480 15.57 13.77 12.46
N LEU A 481 16.24 12.69 12.87
CA LEU A 481 17.21 12.67 13.96
C LEU A 481 18.62 13.08 13.53
N GLY A 482 18.83 13.48 12.28
CA GLY A 482 20.15 13.88 11.76
C GLY A 482 21.13 12.71 11.56
N LYS A 483 20.66 11.46 11.64
CA LYS A 483 21.44 10.23 11.39
C LYS A 483 21.48 9.95 9.87
N THR A 484 22.00 10.90 9.11
CA THR A 484 21.86 10.97 7.64
C THR A 484 22.43 9.76 6.91
N GLU A 485 23.60 9.24 7.30
CA GLU A 485 24.20 8.06 6.69
C GLU A 485 23.30 6.81 6.85
N LYS A 486 22.69 6.66 8.02
CA LYS A 486 21.74 5.59 8.30
C LYS A 486 20.47 5.74 7.46
N ALA A 487 19.96 6.97 7.35
CA ALA A 487 18.78 7.28 6.56
C ALA A 487 19.00 6.93 5.07
N VAL A 488 20.15 7.29 4.51
CA VAL A 488 20.52 6.99 3.12
C VAL A 488 20.69 5.48 2.89
N ALA A 489 21.34 4.76 3.82
CA ALA A 489 21.49 3.31 3.71
C ALA A 489 20.13 2.57 3.73
N LEU A 490 19.21 2.99 4.59
CA LEU A 490 17.86 2.42 4.68
C LEU A 490 16.98 2.80 3.48
N TYR A 491 17.14 4.01 2.95
CA TYR A 491 16.52 4.41 1.68
C TYR A 491 16.99 3.51 0.53
N ALA A 492 18.29 3.28 0.39
CA ALA A 492 18.84 2.45 -0.68
C ALA A 492 18.27 1.02 -0.63
N ARG A 493 18.17 0.43 0.57
CA ARG A 493 17.52 -0.87 0.77
C ARG A 493 16.05 -0.87 0.34
N THR A 494 15.32 0.22 0.60
CA THR A 494 13.89 0.34 0.23
C THR A 494 13.72 0.56 -1.28
N ALA A 495 14.47 1.50 -1.86
CA ALA A 495 14.34 1.90 -3.26
C ALA A 495 14.82 0.84 -4.25
N ARG A 496 15.70 -0.07 -3.81
CA ARG A 496 16.27 -1.13 -4.64
C ARG A 496 15.95 -2.53 -4.12
N LEU A 497 14.96 -2.66 -3.25
CA LEU A 497 14.58 -3.93 -2.61
C LEU A 497 14.43 -5.04 -3.66
N ASP A 498 13.57 -4.82 -4.66
CA ASP A 498 13.30 -5.80 -5.71
C ASP A 498 14.36 -5.81 -6.81
N LEU A 499 14.91 -4.64 -7.18
CA LEU A 499 15.93 -4.54 -8.24
C LEU A 499 17.21 -5.33 -7.91
N ASP A 500 17.57 -5.37 -6.62
CA ASP A 500 18.77 -6.04 -6.13
C ASP A 500 18.43 -7.30 -5.28
N ASN A 501 17.14 -7.66 -5.17
CA ASN A 501 16.63 -8.82 -4.43
C ASN A 501 17.14 -8.92 -2.97
N TYR A 502 17.07 -7.82 -2.20
CA TYR A 502 17.66 -7.73 -0.86
C TYR A 502 17.13 -8.78 0.15
N ASN A 503 15.87 -9.19 0.01
CA ASN A 503 15.23 -10.16 0.89
C ASN A 503 15.29 -11.61 0.34
N ASN A 504 15.87 -11.81 -0.85
CA ASN A 504 15.93 -13.10 -1.55
C ASN A 504 14.56 -13.74 -1.82
N ASP A 505 13.54 -12.94 -2.12
CA ASP A 505 12.14 -13.36 -2.32
C ASP A 505 11.36 -12.52 -3.36
N THR A 506 12.08 -11.87 -4.29
CA THR A 506 11.46 -11.13 -5.42
C THR A 506 10.87 -12.07 -6.49
N ASP A 507 11.28 -13.34 -6.53
CA ASP A 507 10.67 -14.37 -7.38
C ASP A 507 9.21 -14.68 -6.99
N ASP A 508 8.84 -14.48 -5.72
CA ASP A 508 7.44 -14.49 -5.24
C ASP A 508 6.60 -13.30 -5.77
N GLY A 509 7.21 -12.38 -6.51
CA GLY A 509 6.63 -11.12 -6.99
C GLY A 509 7.26 -9.89 -6.34
N LEU A 510 7.02 -8.72 -6.93
CA LEU A 510 7.52 -7.43 -6.46
C LEU A 510 6.84 -6.98 -5.17
N HIS A 511 7.53 -6.24 -4.29
CA HIS A 511 6.98 -5.77 -3.02
C HIS A 511 6.24 -4.43 -3.18
N ILE A 512 5.16 -4.45 -3.96
CA ILE A 512 4.40 -3.25 -4.38
C ILE A 512 4.05 -2.33 -3.22
N THR A 513 3.53 -2.84 -2.11
CA THR A 513 3.11 -1.97 -1.00
C THR A 513 4.27 -1.24 -0.30
N SER A 514 5.49 -1.77 -0.39
CA SER A 514 6.68 -1.13 0.16
C SER A 514 7.27 -0.04 -0.72
N MET A 515 6.89 -0.01 -2.01
CA MET A 515 7.48 0.89 -3.01
C MET A 515 7.17 2.37 -2.73
N SER A 516 6.08 2.68 -2.02
CA SER A 516 5.81 4.06 -1.59
C SER A 516 6.83 4.52 -0.55
N GLY A 517 7.42 3.58 0.19
CA GLY A 517 8.43 3.82 1.22
C GLY A 517 9.66 4.55 0.69
N SER A 518 10.08 4.31 -0.57
CA SER A 518 11.19 5.07 -1.16
C SER A 518 10.84 6.52 -1.40
N TRP A 519 9.60 6.81 -1.81
CA TRP A 519 9.11 8.17 -1.97
C TRP A 519 8.98 8.86 -0.61
N LEU A 520 8.39 8.18 0.38
CA LEU A 520 8.24 8.71 1.74
C LEU A 520 9.59 8.99 2.41
N SER A 521 10.59 8.14 2.18
CA SER A 521 11.95 8.36 2.68
C SER A 521 12.59 9.65 2.12
N ILE A 522 12.33 10.00 0.86
CA ILE A 522 12.79 11.26 0.28
C ILE A 522 11.97 12.43 0.81
N VAL A 523 10.64 12.35 0.71
CA VAL A 523 9.78 13.52 0.96
C VAL A 523 9.59 13.78 2.45
N GLN A 524 9.28 12.76 3.25
CA GLN A 524 9.12 12.91 4.70
C GLN A 524 10.43 12.71 5.46
N GLY A 525 11.39 11.97 4.89
CA GLY A 525 12.74 11.84 5.47
C GLY A 525 13.64 12.99 5.02
N PHE A 526 14.19 12.91 3.80
CA PHE A 526 15.29 13.78 3.36
C PHE A 526 14.88 15.24 3.20
N ALA A 527 13.69 15.53 2.68
CA ALA A 527 13.14 16.89 2.63
C ALA A 527 12.53 17.33 3.97
N GLY A 528 12.37 16.40 4.92
CA GLY A 528 11.80 16.68 6.24
C GLY A 528 10.37 17.18 6.20
N MET A 529 9.58 16.82 5.18
CA MET A 529 8.20 17.32 5.02
C MET A 529 7.33 16.93 6.22
N ARG A 530 6.65 17.91 6.83
CA ARG A 530 5.58 17.69 7.82
C ARG A 530 4.39 18.62 7.50
N TYR A 531 3.18 18.19 7.85
CA TYR A 531 1.93 18.86 7.49
C TYR A 531 0.92 18.98 8.65
N ASP A 532 1.37 18.82 9.89
CA ASP A 532 0.51 18.94 11.07
C ASP A 532 0.06 20.39 11.33
N HIS A 533 -1.07 20.53 12.03
CA HIS A 533 -1.62 21.82 12.49
C HIS A 533 -1.86 22.85 11.35
N ASP A 534 -2.29 22.39 10.18
CA ASP A 534 -2.52 23.21 8.98
C ASP A 534 -1.24 23.90 8.44
N ARG A 535 -0.05 23.47 8.85
CA ARG A 535 1.24 24.04 8.44
C ARG A 535 2.05 23.05 7.62
N LEU A 536 2.49 23.46 6.43
CA LEU A 536 3.44 22.70 5.64
C LEU A 536 4.86 23.20 5.95
N ARG A 537 5.73 22.28 6.37
CA ARG A 537 7.13 22.60 6.70
C ARG A 537 8.10 21.60 6.09
N PHE A 538 9.30 22.08 5.78
CA PHE A 538 10.42 21.33 5.25
C PHE A 538 11.67 21.61 6.08
N LYS A 539 12.47 20.57 6.32
CA LYS A 539 13.80 20.69 6.93
C LYS A 539 14.76 19.77 6.18
N PRO A 540 15.14 20.13 4.94
CA PRO A 540 15.86 19.20 4.09
C PRO A 540 17.30 18.98 4.52
N PHE A 541 17.84 17.82 4.17
CA PHE A 541 19.28 17.62 4.03
C PHE A 541 19.56 16.96 2.67
N LEU A 542 20.74 17.26 2.11
CA LEU A 542 21.22 16.64 0.89
C LEU A 542 22.10 15.43 1.23
N PRO A 543 21.79 14.21 0.76
CA PRO A 543 22.70 13.06 0.88
C PRO A 543 24.08 13.37 0.28
N LYS A 544 25.17 12.92 0.92
CA LYS A 544 26.55 13.26 0.53
C LYS A 544 26.88 12.95 -0.94
N GLU A 545 26.34 11.85 -1.47
CA GLU A 545 26.59 11.40 -2.85
C GLU A 545 25.62 12.02 -3.87
N TRP A 546 24.62 12.79 -3.41
CA TRP A 546 23.63 13.44 -4.27
C TRP A 546 24.02 14.90 -4.47
N HIS A 547 23.91 15.37 -5.70
CA HIS A 547 24.11 16.79 -6.03
C HIS A 547 22.80 17.58 -5.89
N ARG A 548 21.68 16.91 -6.18
CA ARG A 548 20.34 17.50 -6.14
C ARG A 548 19.28 16.41 -6.04
N PHE A 549 18.18 16.71 -5.37
CA PHE A 549 16.93 15.99 -5.62
C PHE A 549 15.75 16.95 -5.70
N SER A 550 14.78 16.63 -6.55
CA SER A 550 13.57 17.45 -6.72
C SER A 550 12.34 16.58 -6.89
N PHE A 551 11.21 17.05 -6.39
CA PHE A 551 9.92 16.37 -6.49
C PHE A 551 8.78 17.39 -6.47
N LYS A 552 7.57 16.92 -6.76
CA LYS A 552 6.35 17.72 -6.66
C LYS A 552 5.36 17.10 -5.69
N ILE A 553 4.56 17.96 -5.06
CA ILE A 553 3.44 17.56 -4.21
C ILE A 553 2.22 18.42 -4.49
N ASN A 554 1.04 17.83 -4.36
CA ASN A 554 -0.22 18.53 -4.28
C ASN A 554 -0.65 18.66 -2.82
N TYR A 555 -0.60 19.86 -2.26
CA TYR A 555 -1.06 20.12 -0.89
C TYR A 555 -2.23 21.09 -0.89
N ARG A 556 -3.41 20.64 -0.49
CA ARG A 556 -4.63 21.46 -0.41
C ARG A 556 -4.94 22.23 -1.71
N GLY A 557 -4.84 21.55 -2.86
CA GLY A 557 -5.08 22.14 -4.17
C GLY A 557 -3.95 23.02 -4.71
N ARG A 558 -2.75 22.92 -4.13
CA ARG A 558 -1.55 23.66 -4.52
C ARG A 558 -0.49 22.71 -5.02
N LEU A 559 -0.04 22.89 -6.25
CA LEU A 559 1.07 22.13 -6.81
C LEU A 559 2.37 22.86 -6.47
N LEU A 560 3.18 22.24 -5.61
CA LEU A 560 4.47 22.75 -5.17
C LEU A 560 5.58 21.93 -5.84
N ALA A 561 6.60 22.60 -6.34
CA ALA A 561 7.88 21.98 -6.69
C ALA A 561 8.88 22.24 -5.57
N VAL A 562 9.51 21.18 -5.08
CA VAL A 562 10.56 21.23 -4.07
C VAL A 562 11.86 20.81 -4.73
N ASP A 563 12.87 21.66 -4.63
CA ASP A 563 14.21 21.46 -5.15
C ASP A 563 15.23 21.58 -4.04
N VAL A 564 16.04 20.55 -3.84
CA VAL A 564 17.06 20.50 -2.79
C VAL A 564 18.40 20.25 -3.43
N SER A 565 19.28 21.24 -3.33
CA SER A 565 20.69 21.20 -3.74
C SER A 565 21.54 21.78 -2.61
N GLU A 566 22.59 22.57 -2.91
CA GLU A 566 23.25 23.42 -1.90
C GLU A 566 22.28 24.45 -1.30
N GLU A 567 21.25 24.82 -2.08
CA GLU A 567 20.14 25.68 -1.68
C GLU A 567 18.81 24.90 -1.74
N VAL A 568 17.83 25.34 -0.95
CA VAL A 568 16.49 24.75 -0.90
C VAL A 568 15.49 25.73 -1.51
N ASN A 569 14.91 25.36 -2.65
CA ASN A 569 13.94 26.18 -3.35
C ASN A 569 12.58 25.49 -3.36
N VAL A 570 11.54 26.22 -2.98
CA VAL A 570 10.15 25.74 -3.04
C VAL A 570 9.31 26.73 -3.84
N ILE A 571 8.72 26.25 -4.93
CA ILE A 571 7.99 27.09 -5.89
C ILE A 571 6.52 26.65 -5.96
N LEU A 572 5.61 27.62 -5.92
CA LEU A 572 4.19 27.40 -6.18
C LEU A 572 3.93 27.42 -7.70
N LEU A 573 3.77 26.22 -8.28
CA LEU A 573 3.49 26.06 -9.71
C LEU A 573 2.01 26.37 -10.05
N ALA A 574 1.09 25.97 -9.17
CA ALA A 574 -0.34 26.20 -9.34
C ALA A 574 -1.08 26.21 -8.00
N GLY A 575 -2.21 26.92 -7.95
CA GLY A 575 -3.05 27.06 -6.76
C GLY A 575 -2.94 28.44 -6.10
N PRO A 576 -3.71 28.68 -5.02
CA PRO A 576 -3.63 29.92 -4.24
C PRO A 576 -2.33 30.00 -3.43
N SER A 577 -1.94 31.21 -3.04
CA SER A 577 -0.75 31.44 -2.21
C SER A 577 -0.79 30.66 -0.89
N ILE A 578 0.39 30.45 -0.33
CA ILE A 578 0.59 29.67 0.89
C ILE A 578 1.82 30.16 1.65
N ASP A 579 1.70 30.18 2.98
CA ASP A 579 2.86 30.28 3.86
C ASP A 579 3.37 28.88 4.19
N ILE A 580 4.66 28.67 3.98
CA ILE A 580 5.36 27.44 4.36
C ILE A 580 6.54 27.76 5.27
N GLU A 581 7.02 26.77 6.00
CA GLU A 581 8.26 26.90 6.79
C GLU A 581 9.38 26.07 6.15
N VAL A 582 10.51 26.69 5.85
CA VAL A 582 11.70 26.00 5.31
C VAL A 582 12.86 26.27 6.26
N ASN A 583 13.44 25.22 6.83
CA ASN A 583 14.54 25.34 7.81
C ASN A 583 14.23 26.25 9.02
N GLY A 584 12.95 26.33 9.41
CA GLY A 584 12.50 27.19 10.52
C GLY A 584 12.14 28.63 10.12
N GLU A 585 12.30 28.99 8.85
CA GLU A 585 11.98 30.31 8.32
C GLU A 585 10.67 30.29 7.54
N LEU A 586 9.78 31.26 7.82
CA LEU A 586 8.50 31.39 7.13
C LEU A 586 8.72 32.01 5.75
N GLN A 587 8.20 31.35 4.71
CA GLN A 587 8.24 31.80 3.32
C GLN A 587 6.81 31.94 2.78
N HIS A 588 6.51 33.08 2.17
CA HIS A 588 5.25 33.30 1.45
C HIS A 588 5.45 32.97 -0.02
N LEU A 589 4.66 32.03 -0.54
CA LEU A 589 4.74 31.61 -1.94
C LEU A 589 3.54 32.12 -2.73
N GLU A 590 3.79 32.90 -3.78
CA GLU A 590 2.82 33.21 -4.84
C GLU A 590 3.17 32.51 -6.16
N LYS A 591 2.21 32.45 -7.08
CA LYS A 591 2.40 31.74 -8.34
C LYS A 591 3.46 32.45 -9.20
N GLY A 592 4.54 31.74 -9.49
CA GLY A 592 5.62 32.24 -10.35
C GLY A 592 6.71 33.02 -9.61
N ASP A 593 6.71 33.01 -8.28
CA ASP A 593 7.88 33.44 -7.51
C ASP A 593 8.96 32.35 -7.61
N ASP A 594 9.98 32.60 -8.43
CA ASP A 594 11.30 31.98 -8.24
C ASP A 594 11.95 32.69 -7.05
N HIS A 595 11.77 32.14 -5.84
CA HIS A 595 12.62 32.50 -4.70
C HIS A 595 13.97 31.85 -4.95
N ALA A 596 14.84 32.60 -5.64
CA ALA A 596 16.21 32.23 -5.98
C ALA A 596 17.19 32.53 -4.85
#